data_AF-A0A520GLI9-F1
#
_entry.id   AF-A0A520GLI9-F1
#
_cell.length_a   1.000
_cell.length_b   1.000
_cell.length_c   1.000
_cell.angle_alpha   90.00
_cell.angle_beta   90.00
_cell.angle_gamma   90.00
#
_symmetry.space_group_name_H-M   'P 1'
#
loop_
_entity.id
_entity.type
_entity.pdbx_description
1 polymer ?
#
loop_
_entity_poly.entity_id
_entity_poly.type
_entity_poly.pdbx_seq_one_letter_code
_entity_poly.pdbx_strand_id
1 'polypeptide(L)' 'GTEWKPVGGSDEQFEGRDRKSGELRWTATRADLVFGSNAQLRAVAEVYAASDAQQKFIADFVAAWTKVMNLDRFDLA' A
#
# COMPACT_ATOMS: atom_id res chain seq x y z
N GLY A 1 -12.74 12.51 -3.00
CA GLY A 1 -11.29 12.22 -2.86
C GLY A 1 -11.00 12.08 -1.39
N THR A 2 -10.13 11.16 -0.98
CA THR A 2 -10.01 10.78 0.43
C THR A 2 -9.08 11.72 1.20
N GLU A 3 -9.52 12.22 2.35
CA GLU A 3 -8.69 12.90 3.35
C GLU A 3 -8.47 11.97 4.54
N TRP A 4 -7.22 11.89 5.02
CA TRP A 4 -6.82 11.02 6.12
C TRP A 4 -6.59 11.83 7.40
N LYS A 5 -7.16 11.37 8.51
CA LYS A 5 -6.97 12.00 9.85
C LYS A 5 -6.70 10.92 10.92
N PRO A 6 -5.83 11.19 11.89
CA PRO A 6 -5.59 10.27 13.01
C PRO A 6 -6.85 10.11 13.86
N VAL A 7 -7.09 8.90 14.36
CA VAL A 7 -8.22 8.58 15.25
C VAL A 7 -7.85 8.95 16.67
N GLY A 8 -8.60 9.85 17.30
CA GLY A 8 -8.43 10.17 18.72
C GLY A 8 -7.04 10.68 19.11
N GLY A 9 -6.28 11.25 18.16
CA GLY A 9 -4.89 11.66 18.37
C GLY A 9 -3.87 10.51 18.41
N SER A 10 -4.27 9.30 18.02
CA SER A 10 -3.37 8.17 17.80
C SER A 10 -2.51 8.38 16.56
N ASP A 11 -1.22 8.07 16.68
CA ASP A 11 -0.29 8.10 15.55
C ASP A 11 -0.28 6.80 14.74
N GLU A 12 -1.06 5.79 15.14
CA GLU A 12 -1.04 4.44 14.57
C GLU A 12 -2.31 4.07 13.79
N GLN A 13 -3.43 4.78 14.01
CA GLN A 13 -4.70 4.52 13.34
C GLN A 13 -5.28 5.78 12.71
N PHE A 14 -5.73 5.66 11.47
CA PHE A 14 -6.23 6.76 10.65
C PHE A 14 -7.55 6.42 10.00
N GLU A 15 -8.43 7.41 9.89
CA GLU A 15 -9.66 7.34 9.10
C GLU A 15 -9.50 8.10 7.79
N GLY A 16 -9.84 7.43 6.69
CA GLY A 16 -9.95 8.01 5.36
C GLY A 16 -11.40 8.35 5.06
N ARG A 17 -11.73 9.64 5.03
CA ARG A 17 -13.09 10.14 4.76
C ARG A 17 -13.17 10.80 3.40
N ASP A 18 -14.31 10.71 2.71
CA ASP A 18 -14.49 11.48 1.47
C ASP A 18 -14.52 12.98 1.78
N ARG A 19 -13.71 13.77 1.06
CA ARG A 19 -13.61 15.23 1.27
C ARG A 19 -14.93 15.98 1.07
N LYS A 20 -15.86 15.47 0.27
CA LYS A 20 -17.11 16.16 -0.04
C LYS A 20 -18.20 15.77 0.96
N SER A 21 -18.39 14.48 1.21
CA SER A 21 -19.49 14.01 2.07
C SER A 21 -19.10 13.84 3.54
N GLY A 22 -17.81 13.73 3.87
CA GLY A 22 -17.34 13.38 5.22
C GLY A 22 -17.57 11.90 5.59
N GLU A 23 -18.11 11.11 4.67
CA GLU A 23 -18.38 9.69 4.87
C GLU A 23 -17.09 8.91 5.07
N LEU A 24 -17.08 8.03 6.07
CA LEU A 24 -15.96 7.12 6.32
C LEU A 24 -15.86 6.11 5.18
N ARG A 25 -14.71 6.07 4.50
CA ARG A 25 -14.46 5.10 3.42
C ARG A 25 -13.52 4.00 3.87
N TRP A 26 -12.47 4.34 4.61
CA TRP A 26 -11.37 3.43 4.92
C TRP A 26 -10.79 3.69 6.31
N THR A 27 -10.15 2.66 6.86
CA THR A 27 -9.23 2.78 7.99
C THR A 27 -7.85 2.30 7.54
N ALA A 28 -6.79 2.84 8.13
CA ALA A 28 -5.41 2.51 7.79
C ALA A 28 -4.46 2.74 8.97
N THR A 29 -3.27 2.17 8.87
CA THR A 29 -2.15 2.37 9.79
C THR A 29 -1.03 3.17 9.14
N ARG A 30 0.05 3.45 9.88
CA ARG A 30 1.27 4.05 9.33
C ARG A 30 1.90 3.19 8.24
N ALA A 31 1.85 1.86 8.39
CA ALA A 31 2.44 0.92 7.44
C ALA A 31 1.75 1.00 6.06
N ASP A 32 0.47 1.38 6.04
CA ASP A 32 -0.28 1.61 4.80
C ASP A 32 0.01 3.01 4.23
N LEU A 33 -0.11 4.05 5.07
CA LEU A 33 -0.03 5.44 4.61
C LEU A 33 1.38 5.89 4.23
N VAL A 34 2.42 5.18 4.65
CA VAL A 34 3.82 5.48 4.27
C VAL A 34 4.02 5.40 2.75
N PHE A 35 3.29 4.53 2.05
CA PHE A 35 3.33 4.41 0.59
C PHE A 35 2.75 5.64 -0.12
N GLY A 36 1.95 6.46 0.56
CA GLY A 36 1.40 7.71 0.01
C GLY A 36 2.14 8.98 0.43
N SER A 37 3.03 8.90 1.44
CA SER A 37 3.70 10.04 2.07
C SER A 37 5.21 10.11 1.83
N ASN A 38 5.89 8.96 1.81
CA ASN A 38 7.32 8.91 1.49
C ASN A 38 7.51 9.05 -0.03
N ALA A 39 8.33 10.00 -0.48
CA ALA A 39 8.48 10.32 -1.90
C ALA A 39 8.93 9.13 -2.77
N GLN A 40 9.83 8.27 -2.25
CA GLN A 40 10.33 7.12 -2.98
C GLN A 40 9.27 6.01 -3.06
N LEU A 41 8.62 5.68 -1.95
CA LEU A 41 7.56 4.67 -1.93
C LEU A 41 6.34 5.10 -2.75
N ARG A 42 6.03 6.41 -2.73
CA ARG A 42 4.97 6.99 -3.54
C ARG A 42 5.23 6.85 -5.03
N ALA A 43 6.46 7.07 -5.48
CA ALA A 43 6.81 6.88 -6.88
C ALA A 43 6.57 5.41 -7.33
N VAL A 44 6.86 4.44 -6.46
CA VAL A 44 6.57 3.02 -6.72
C VAL A 44 5.07 2.74 -6.73
N ALA A 45 4.32 3.30 -5.77
CA ALA A 45 2.88 3.15 -5.71
C ALA A 45 2.18 3.74 -6.95
N GLU A 46 2.65 4.87 -7.48
CA GLU A 46 2.12 5.50 -8.69
C GLU A 46 2.34 4.64 -9.94
N VAL A 47 3.44 3.90 -10.04
CA VAL A 47 3.64 2.92 -11.13
C VAL A 47 2.59 1.82 -11.07
N TYR A 48 2.32 1.24 -9.90
CA TYR A 48 1.32 0.17 -9.78
C TYR A 48 -0.13 0.66 -9.83
N ALA A 49 -0.37 1.94 -9.57
CA ALA A 49 -1.70 2.57 -9.68
C ALA A 49 -2.03 3.10 -11.09
N ALA A 50 -1.07 3.06 -12.03
CA ALA A 50 -1.30 3.46 -13.41
C ALA A 50 -2.35 2.56 -14.10
N SER A 51 -3.07 3.11 -15.06
CA SER A 51 -4.21 2.42 -15.71
C SER A 51 -3.84 1.15 -16.48
N ASP A 52 -2.57 0.99 -16.84
CA ASP A 52 -2.03 -0.14 -17.59
C ASP A 52 -1.22 -1.12 -16.72
N ALA A 53 -1.11 -0.88 -15.41
CA ALA A 53 -0.22 -1.61 -14.53
C ALA A 53 -0.80 -2.90 -13.93
N GLN A 54 -2.08 -3.24 -14.19
CA GLN A 54 -2.74 -4.38 -13.55
C GLN A 54 -2.00 -5.70 -13.74
N GLN A 55 -1.60 -6.04 -14.98
CA GLN A 55 -0.87 -7.28 -15.23
C GLN A 55 0.53 -7.27 -14.62
N LYS A 56 1.21 -6.12 -14.66
CA LYS A 56 2.52 -5.94 -14.02
C LYS A 56 2.44 -6.16 -12.51
N PHE A 57 1.45 -5.57 -11.84
CA PHE A 57 1.25 -5.74 -10.41
C PHE A 57 1.07 -7.22 -10.03
N ILE A 58 0.24 -7.96 -10.78
CA ILE A 58 0.01 -9.39 -10.52
C ILE A 58 1.32 -10.19 -10.70
N ALA A 59 2.02 -9.97 -11.81
CA ALA A 59 3.27 -10.70 -12.09
C ALA A 59 4.35 -10.42 -11.04
N ASP A 60 4.56 -9.15 -10.69
CA ASP A 60 5.56 -8.73 -9.71
C ASP A 60 5.21 -9.24 -8.30
N PHE A 61 3.92 -9.22 -7.93
CA PHE A 61 3.47 -9.78 -6.66
C PHE A 61 3.73 -11.28 -6.57
N VAL A 62 3.39 -12.04 -7.62
CA VAL A 62 3.64 -13.49 -7.67
C VAL A 62 5.14 -13.78 -7.59
N ALA A 63 5.97 -13.06 -8.35
CA ALA A 63 7.41 -13.23 -8.30
C ALA A 63 7.99 -12.95 -6.90
N ALA A 64 7.53 -11.87 -6.25
CA ALA A 64 7.95 -11.53 -4.89
C ALA A 64 7.50 -12.60 -3.88
N TRP A 65 6.27 -13.08 -3.99
CA TRP A 65 5.75 -14.17 -3.15
C TRP A 65 6.59 -15.44 -3.30
N THR A 66 6.79 -15.91 -4.54
CA THR A 66 7.60 -17.09 -4.83
C THR A 66 9.03 -16.94 -4.33
N LYS A 67 9.62 -15.75 -4.44
CA LYS A 67 10.95 -15.48 -3.87
C LYS A 67 10.97 -15.71 -2.37
N VAL A 68 10.01 -15.15 -1.63
CA VAL A 68 9.94 -15.31 -0.17
C VAL A 68 9.75 -16.78 0.22
N MET A 69 8.91 -17.52 -0.51
CA MET A 69 8.66 -18.95 -0.26
C MET A 69 9.88 -19.85 -0.47
N ASN A 70 10.93 -19.38 -1.14
CA ASN A 70 12.14 -20.15 -1.41
C ASN A 70 13.38 -19.62 -0.68
N LEU A 71 13.25 -18.67 0.25
CA LEU A 71 14.41 -18.05 0.93
C LEU A 71 15.24 -19.04 1.77
N ASP A 72 14.67 -20.18 2.17
CA ASP A 72 15.32 -21.21 2.97
C ASP A 72 15.60 -22.52 2.20
N ARG A 73 15.35 -22.55 0.89
CA ARG A 73 15.58 -23.71 0.01
C ARG A 73 17.05 -23.84 -0.40
N PHE A 74 17.92 -23.99 0.60
CA PHE A 74 19.37 -24.17 0.40
C PHE A 74 19.73 -25.47 -0.32
N ASP A 75 18.79 -26.42 -0.42
CA ASP A 75 18.92 -27.68 -1.15
C ASP A 75 18.87 -27.53 -2.67
N LEU A 76 18.43 -26.37 -3.18
CA LEU A 76 18.31 -26.08 -4.62
C LEU A 76 19.46 -25.23 -5.18
N ALA A 77 20.50 -24.96 -4.37
CA ALA A 77 21.64 -24.10 -4.71
C ALA A 77 22.71 -24.79 -5.56
#